data_AF-A0A0J0YMT9-F1
#
_entry.id   AF-A0A0J0YMT9-F1
#
_cell.length_a   1.000
_cell.length_b   1.000
_cell.length_c   1.000
_cell.angle_alpha   90.00
_cell.angle_beta   90.00
_cell.angle_gamma   90.00
#
_symmetry.space_group_name_H-M   'P 1'
#
loop_
_entity.id
_entity.type
_entity.pdbx_description
1 polymer ?
#
loop_
_entity_poly.entity_id
_entity_poly.type
_entity_poly.pdbx_seq_one_letter_code
_entity_poly.pdbx_strand_id
1 'polypeptide(L)'
;MFLEQGIKPENQFWKYLLGSVFIIGASFIGQIPFSIAVLYKSFSSNAVFPTDNASVMRMFEPNVTLFLVMISFAFAFAGIYFVVKYLHHQTILSITTSRKKIDWKRVSFSFILWSLFSILSFAAVYFGSPEKFVWNFNLIPFLILVVLGAVLIPIQTSTEEYVFRGYLMQGFANLARNRWFPLLMTSVIFGSMHIFNPEVEKMGYIIMVYYIGTGLFLGILALMDEGIELSLGFHAANNLIGALLVTSDWSVFQTHSIFKDMSEPSAGFDVILPVVVVYPVLLFIFAKKYGWNNWKEKLTGKIDTANH
;
A
#
# COMPACT_ATOMS: atom_id res chain seq x y z
N MET A 1 16.02 18.42 2.35
CA MET A 1 15.23 17.43 3.12
C MET A 1 14.10 16.92 2.22
N PHE A 2 13.50 15.76 2.52
CA PHE A 2 12.63 15.01 1.62
C PHE A 2 11.37 15.78 1.19
N LEU A 3 10.65 16.42 2.12
CA LEU A 3 9.43 17.17 1.79
C LEU A 3 9.73 18.47 1.03
N GLU A 4 10.85 19.10 1.35
CA GLU A 4 11.32 20.36 0.79
C GLU A 4 11.60 20.24 -0.72
N GLN A 5 11.85 19.03 -1.24
CA GLN A 5 12.03 18.82 -2.67
C GLN A 5 10.78 19.18 -3.50
N GLY A 6 9.58 19.07 -2.91
CA GLY A 6 8.32 19.48 -3.51
C GLY A 6 7.94 20.94 -3.29
N ILE A 7 8.70 21.68 -2.48
CA ILE A 7 8.43 23.08 -2.16
C ILE A 7 9.19 23.97 -3.16
N LYS A 8 8.51 24.26 -4.27
CA LYS A 8 8.99 25.19 -5.29
C LYS A 8 7.90 26.19 -5.66
N PRO A 9 8.22 27.43 -6.08
CA PRO A 9 7.22 28.44 -6.47
C PRO A 9 6.19 27.93 -7.50
N GLU A 10 6.63 27.09 -8.43
CA GLU A 10 5.82 26.50 -9.47
C GLU A 10 4.93 25.33 -8.98
N ASN A 11 5.21 24.74 -7.82
CA ASN A 11 4.51 23.57 -7.29
C ASN A 11 3.35 23.95 -6.37
N GLN A 12 2.43 24.78 -6.85
CA GLN A 12 1.26 25.18 -6.07
C GLN A 12 0.37 23.96 -5.73
N PHE A 13 -0.27 23.97 -4.54
CA PHE A 13 -1.06 22.84 -4.04
C PHE A 13 -2.15 22.36 -5.00
N TRP A 14 -2.82 23.25 -5.72
CA TRP A 14 -3.87 22.85 -6.69
C TRP A 14 -3.33 21.96 -7.82
N LYS A 15 -2.04 22.07 -8.19
CA LYS A 15 -1.41 21.16 -9.16
C LYS A 15 -1.35 19.73 -8.61
N TYR A 16 -1.19 19.58 -7.30
CA TYR A 16 -1.23 18.26 -6.67
C TYR A 16 -2.61 17.62 -6.81
N LEU A 17 -3.69 18.41 -6.65
CA LEU A 17 -5.05 17.95 -6.89
C LEU A 17 -5.28 17.58 -8.37
N LEU A 18 -4.86 18.45 -9.30
CA LEU A 18 -4.95 18.18 -10.74
C LEU A 18 -4.19 16.91 -11.13
N GLY A 19 -2.96 16.74 -10.67
CA GLY A 19 -2.20 15.53 -10.95
C GLY A 19 -2.76 14.29 -10.27
N SER A 20 -3.43 14.42 -9.12
CA SER A 20 -4.19 13.30 -8.51
C SER A 20 -5.34 12.85 -9.40
N VAL A 21 -6.10 13.81 -9.99
CA VAL A 21 -7.13 13.50 -10.99
C VAL A 21 -6.54 12.78 -12.19
N PHE A 22 -5.36 13.21 -12.68
CA PHE A 22 -4.68 12.53 -13.79
C PHE A 22 -4.23 11.10 -13.43
N ILE A 23 -3.66 10.90 -12.24
CA ILE A 23 -3.23 9.56 -11.77
C ILE A 23 -4.45 8.62 -11.64
N ILE A 24 -5.55 9.11 -11.07
CA ILE A 24 -6.81 8.37 -10.97
C ILE A 24 -7.36 8.05 -12.37
N GLY A 25 -7.34 9.01 -13.29
CA GLY A 25 -7.72 8.81 -14.69
C GLY A 25 -6.88 7.74 -15.38
N ALA A 26 -5.56 7.74 -15.17
CA ALA A 26 -4.68 6.69 -15.68
C ALA A 26 -5.02 5.32 -15.09
N SER A 27 -5.32 5.24 -13.79
CA SER A 27 -5.81 4.01 -13.15
C SER A 27 -7.10 3.50 -13.80
N PHE A 28 -8.07 4.38 -14.08
CA PHE A 28 -9.31 4.00 -14.76
C PHE A 28 -9.07 3.48 -16.18
N ILE A 29 -8.13 4.05 -16.93
CA ILE A 29 -7.72 3.51 -18.23
C ILE A 29 -7.18 2.09 -18.06
N GLY A 30 -6.33 1.86 -17.05
CA GLY A 30 -5.82 0.53 -16.73
C GLY A 30 -6.86 -0.47 -16.24
N GLN A 31 -8.05 -0.01 -15.80
CA GLN A 31 -9.18 -0.87 -15.43
C GLN A 31 -10.04 -1.29 -16.64
N ILE A 32 -9.90 -0.63 -17.80
CA ILE A 32 -10.69 -0.95 -19.02
C ILE A 32 -10.61 -2.44 -19.39
N PRO A 33 -9.43 -3.11 -19.40
CA PRO A 33 -9.36 -4.54 -19.71
C PRO A 33 -10.20 -5.41 -18.77
N PHE A 34 -10.22 -5.09 -17.47
CA PHE A 34 -11.02 -5.81 -16.49
C PHE A 34 -12.52 -5.60 -16.75
N SER A 35 -12.95 -4.36 -16.97
CA SER A 35 -14.34 -4.03 -17.28
C SER A 35 -14.83 -4.71 -18.57
N ILE A 36 -14.00 -4.74 -19.62
CA ILE A 36 -14.29 -5.47 -20.86
C ILE A 36 -14.43 -6.96 -20.60
N ALA A 37 -13.54 -7.56 -19.79
CA ALA A 37 -13.62 -8.98 -19.45
C ALA A 37 -14.93 -9.30 -18.70
N VAL A 38 -15.32 -8.48 -17.72
CA VAL A 38 -16.59 -8.61 -16.97
C VAL A 38 -17.79 -8.56 -17.92
N LEU A 39 -17.85 -7.55 -18.79
CA LEU A 39 -18.93 -7.40 -19.77
C LEU A 39 -18.97 -8.61 -20.72
N TYR A 40 -17.83 -8.99 -21.29
CA TYR A 40 -17.75 -10.12 -22.20
C TYR A 40 -18.24 -11.41 -21.56
N LYS A 41 -17.81 -11.73 -20.33
CA LYS A 41 -18.24 -12.94 -19.63
C LYS A 41 -19.74 -12.91 -19.29
N SER A 42 -20.27 -11.76 -18.90
CA SER A 42 -21.70 -11.59 -18.61
C SER A 42 -22.57 -11.84 -19.85
N PHE A 43 -22.19 -11.27 -20.99
CA PHE A 43 -22.95 -11.40 -22.25
C PHE A 43 -22.74 -12.75 -22.96
N SER A 44 -21.51 -13.25 -23.02
CA SER A 44 -21.19 -14.46 -23.79
C SER A 44 -21.62 -15.75 -23.10
N SER A 45 -21.60 -15.78 -21.76
CA SER A 45 -21.83 -16.99 -20.96
C SER A 45 -23.18 -17.00 -20.25
N ASN A 46 -24.08 -16.02 -20.52
CA ASN A 46 -25.29 -15.77 -19.74
C ASN A 46 -25.04 -15.72 -18.22
N ALA A 47 -23.86 -15.28 -17.81
CA ALA A 47 -23.54 -15.10 -16.41
C ALA A 47 -24.29 -13.87 -15.87
N VAL A 48 -24.80 -13.96 -14.65
CA VAL A 48 -25.45 -12.82 -13.98
C VAL A 48 -24.44 -11.68 -13.89
N PHE A 49 -24.84 -10.50 -14.36
CA PHE A 49 -24.00 -9.31 -14.27
C PHE A 49 -23.78 -8.96 -12.79
N PRO A 50 -22.52 -8.83 -12.33
CA PRO A 50 -22.23 -8.57 -10.92
C PRO A 50 -22.73 -7.18 -10.52
N THR A 51 -23.37 -7.09 -9.35
CA THR A 51 -24.02 -5.87 -8.85
C THR A 51 -23.26 -5.20 -7.71
N ASP A 52 -22.19 -5.84 -7.22
CA ASP A 52 -21.40 -5.40 -6.07
C ASP A 52 -19.91 -5.73 -6.28
N ASN A 53 -19.03 -5.08 -5.53
CA ASN A 53 -17.59 -5.25 -5.69
C ASN A 53 -17.13 -6.70 -5.40
N ALA A 54 -17.75 -7.39 -4.45
CA ALA A 54 -17.33 -8.74 -4.10
C ALA A 54 -17.69 -9.75 -5.19
N SER A 55 -18.86 -9.63 -5.82
CA SER A 55 -19.25 -10.46 -6.96
C SER A 55 -18.37 -10.19 -8.19
N VAL A 56 -17.97 -8.95 -8.45
CA VAL A 56 -17.00 -8.61 -9.51
C VAL A 56 -15.64 -9.30 -9.26
N MET A 57 -15.10 -9.21 -8.04
CA MET A 57 -13.78 -9.79 -7.70
C MET A 57 -13.75 -11.32 -7.77
N ARG A 58 -14.89 -11.99 -7.51
CA ARG A 58 -15.02 -13.46 -7.59
C ARG A 58 -15.46 -13.96 -8.97
N MET A 59 -15.65 -13.06 -9.94
CA MET A 59 -16.18 -13.44 -11.25
C MET A 59 -15.18 -14.30 -12.05
N PHE A 60 -13.88 -14.09 -11.88
CA PHE A 60 -12.82 -14.85 -12.56
C PHE A 60 -12.04 -15.72 -11.59
N GLU A 61 -11.25 -16.61 -12.17
CA GLU A 61 -10.24 -17.37 -11.43
C GLU A 61 -9.27 -16.39 -10.72
N PRO A 62 -8.85 -16.67 -9.47
CA PRO A 62 -8.04 -15.76 -8.65
C PRO A 62 -6.83 -15.11 -9.33
N ASN A 63 -6.01 -15.86 -10.07
CA ASN A 63 -4.82 -15.30 -10.73
C ASN A 63 -5.20 -14.38 -11.90
N VAL A 64 -6.29 -14.69 -12.61
CA VAL A 64 -6.85 -13.81 -13.65
C VAL A 64 -7.39 -12.52 -13.05
N THR A 65 -8.17 -12.58 -11.97
CA THR A 65 -8.64 -11.39 -11.26
C THR A 65 -7.46 -10.55 -10.78
N LEU A 66 -6.47 -11.17 -10.12
CA LEU A 66 -5.28 -10.47 -9.63
C LEU A 66 -4.57 -9.73 -10.78
N PHE A 67 -4.31 -10.41 -11.89
CA PHE A 67 -3.66 -9.81 -13.06
C PHE A 67 -4.44 -8.59 -13.59
N LEU A 68 -5.74 -8.76 -13.84
CA LEU A 68 -6.59 -7.73 -14.45
C LEU A 68 -6.79 -6.51 -13.54
N VAL A 69 -6.85 -6.71 -12.21
CA VAL A 69 -6.95 -5.60 -11.25
C VAL A 69 -5.60 -4.91 -11.09
N MET A 70 -4.52 -5.67 -10.93
CA MET A 70 -3.19 -5.11 -10.66
C MET A 70 -2.62 -4.29 -11.83
N ILE A 71 -3.01 -4.57 -13.08
CA ILE A 71 -2.54 -3.80 -14.23
C ILE A 71 -2.93 -2.31 -14.13
N SER A 72 -4.05 -1.99 -13.46
CA SER A 72 -4.46 -0.60 -13.23
C SER A 72 -3.40 0.22 -12.47
N PHE A 73 -2.65 -0.41 -11.56
CA PHE A 73 -1.58 0.24 -10.83
C PHE A 73 -0.34 0.52 -11.68
N ALA A 74 -0.09 -0.27 -12.73
CA ALA A 74 0.98 0.03 -13.69
C ALA A 74 0.66 1.29 -14.51
N PHE A 75 -0.60 1.47 -14.91
CA PHE A 75 -1.07 2.69 -15.56
C PHE A 75 -1.04 3.88 -14.60
N ALA A 76 -1.49 3.71 -13.36
CA ALA A 76 -1.38 4.74 -12.32
C ALA A 76 0.09 5.15 -12.09
N PHE A 77 1.03 4.20 -12.06
CA PHE A 77 2.46 4.48 -11.96
C PHE A 77 2.98 5.32 -13.14
N ALA A 78 2.57 4.98 -14.36
CA ALA A 78 2.88 5.79 -15.54
C ALA A 78 2.28 7.21 -15.42
N GLY A 79 1.08 7.31 -14.85
CA GLY A 79 0.43 8.58 -14.50
C GLY A 79 1.25 9.41 -13.52
N ILE A 80 1.78 8.80 -12.46
CA ILE A 80 2.68 9.45 -11.49
C ILE A 80 3.92 9.97 -12.21
N TYR A 81 4.58 9.14 -13.02
CA TYR A 81 5.76 9.56 -13.77
C TYR A 81 5.48 10.77 -14.66
N PHE A 82 4.36 10.76 -15.39
CA PHE A 82 3.94 11.87 -16.23
C PHE A 82 3.71 13.15 -15.42
N VAL A 83 2.91 13.06 -14.35
CA VAL A 83 2.59 14.21 -13.48
C VAL A 83 3.84 14.79 -12.84
N VAL A 84 4.69 13.96 -12.25
CA VAL A 84 5.91 14.39 -11.57
C VAL A 84 6.86 15.08 -12.55
N LYS A 85 7.05 14.50 -13.73
CA LYS A 85 7.97 15.01 -14.73
C LYS A 85 7.47 16.28 -15.41
N TYR A 86 6.22 16.30 -15.87
CA TYR A 86 5.71 17.35 -16.75
C TYR A 86 4.89 18.42 -16.01
N LEU A 87 4.13 18.06 -14.98
CA LEU A 87 3.34 19.04 -14.22
C LEU A 87 4.20 19.73 -13.13
N HIS A 88 5.04 18.95 -12.45
CA HIS A 88 5.82 19.41 -11.30
C HIS A 88 7.31 19.68 -11.59
N HIS A 89 7.79 19.32 -12.78
CA HIS A 89 9.20 19.48 -13.16
C HIS A 89 10.15 18.88 -12.10
N GLN A 90 9.74 17.72 -11.58
CA GLN A 90 10.44 16.94 -10.57
C GLN A 90 10.91 15.61 -11.17
N THR A 91 11.77 14.92 -10.44
CA THR A 91 12.22 13.57 -10.79
C THR A 91 11.45 12.55 -9.95
N ILE A 92 11.38 11.31 -10.40
CA ILE A 92 10.90 10.22 -9.52
C ILE A 92 11.76 10.14 -8.26
N LEU A 93 13.08 10.28 -8.40
CA LEU A 93 14.00 10.24 -7.26
C LEU A 93 13.63 11.29 -6.19
N SER A 94 13.23 12.50 -6.59
CA SER A 94 12.86 13.57 -5.65
C SER A 94 11.53 13.33 -4.95
N ILE A 95 10.71 12.38 -5.37
CA ILE A 95 9.55 11.91 -4.60
C ILE A 95 9.81 10.54 -3.95
N THR A 96 10.96 9.92 -4.21
CA THR A 96 11.42 8.70 -3.52
C THR A 96 12.24 9.04 -2.28
N THR A 97 13.22 9.94 -2.38
CA THR A 97 14.20 10.16 -1.30
C THR A 97 14.99 11.46 -1.44
N SER A 98 15.48 11.98 -0.31
CA SER A 98 16.46 13.07 -0.29
C SER A 98 17.90 12.63 -0.64
N ARG A 99 18.16 11.33 -0.84
CA ARG A 99 19.47 10.76 -1.16
C ARG A 99 19.83 10.96 -2.64
N LYS A 100 21.12 10.81 -2.97
CA LYS A 100 21.61 10.90 -4.37
C LYS A 100 21.07 9.78 -5.28
N LYS A 101 20.64 8.66 -4.71
CA LYS A 101 20.05 7.51 -5.40
C LYS A 101 19.21 6.71 -4.42
N ILE A 102 18.31 5.89 -4.95
CA ILE A 102 17.52 4.93 -4.16
C ILE A 102 18.48 3.97 -3.45
N ASP A 103 18.29 3.83 -2.13
CA ASP A 103 19.04 2.87 -1.33
C ASP A 103 18.27 1.54 -1.23
N TRP A 104 18.53 0.65 -2.18
CA TRP A 104 17.91 -0.68 -2.23
C TRP A 104 18.19 -1.54 -1.00
N LYS A 105 19.26 -1.26 -0.23
CA LYS A 105 19.52 -1.99 1.03
C LYS A 105 18.43 -1.71 2.07
N ARG A 106 17.81 -0.53 2.05
CA ARG A 106 16.68 -0.17 2.92
C ARG A 106 15.42 -0.91 2.52
N VAL A 107 15.12 -0.93 1.21
CA VAL A 107 14.00 -1.70 0.65
C VAL A 107 14.13 -3.17 1.04
N SER A 108 15.27 -3.80 0.73
CA SER A 108 15.50 -5.22 1.04
C SER A 108 15.50 -5.50 2.53
N PHE A 109 16.08 -4.62 3.37
CA PHE A 109 16.06 -4.83 4.82
C PHE A 109 14.65 -4.80 5.39
N SER A 110 13.86 -3.78 5.03
CA SER A 110 12.48 -3.64 5.49
C SER A 110 11.62 -4.81 5.01
N PHE A 111 11.79 -5.21 3.74
CA PHE A 111 11.11 -6.36 3.15
C PHE A 111 11.41 -7.66 3.91
N ILE A 112 12.69 -7.97 4.14
CA ILE A 112 13.10 -9.21 4.83
C ILE A 112 12.62 -9.20 6.27
N LEU A 113 12.79 -8.08 6.99
CA LEU A 113 12.36 -7.96 8.38
C LEU A 113 10.86 -8.22 8.52
N TRP A 114 10.03 -7.58 7.69
CA TRP A 114 8.59 -7.77 7.76
C TRP A 114 8.15 -9.15 7.27
N SER A 115 8.78 -9.67 6.21
CA SER A 115 8.48 -11.04 5.73
C SER A 115 8.72 -12.09 6.81
N LEU A 116 9.86 -12.01 7.50
CA LEU A 116 10.18 -12.90 8.61
C LEU A 116 9.18 -12.75 9.76
N PHE A 117 8.88 -11.50 10.15
CA PHE A 117 7.90 -11.24 11.20
C PHE A 117 6.52 -11.81 10.86
N SER A 118 6.02 -11.58 9.64
CA SER A 118 4.72 -12.07 9.19
C SER A 118 4.65 -13.60 9.11
N ILE A 119 5.69 -14.25 8.59
CA ILE A 119 5.76 -15.72 8.53
C ILE A 119 5.78 -16.32 9.94
N LEU A 120 6.60 -15.77 10.85
CA LEU A 120 6.68 -16.24 12.23
C LEU A 120 5.38 -15.99 13.01
N SER A 121 4.75 -14.84 12.81
CA SER A 121 3.47 -14.50 13.43
C SER A 121 2.36 -15.43 12.94
N PHE A 122 2.29 -15.67 11.63
CA PHE A 122 1.36 -16.65 11.06
C PHE A 122 1.62 -18.05 11.62
N ALA A 123 2.89 -18.49 11.68
CA ALA A 123 3.23 -19.79 12.24
C ALA A 123 2.78 -19.92 13.70
N ALA A 124 2.97 -18.89 14.53
CA ALA A 124 2.50 -18.87 15.90
C ALA A 124 0.97 -19.00 16.01
N VAL A 125 0.23 -18.29 15.16
CA VAL A 125 -1.25 -18.39 15.09
C VAL A 125 -1.69 -19.77 14.60
N TYR A 126 -1.07 -20.27 13.53
CA TYR A 126 -1.36 -21.58 12.95
C TYR A 126 -1.12 -22.72 13.94
N PHE A 127 0.03 -22.74 14.63
CA PHE A 127 0.31 -23.79 15.63
C PHE A 127 -0.51 -23.63 16.91
N GLY A 128 -1.02 -22.44 17.21
CA GLY A 128 -1.91 -22.20 18.35
C GLY A 128 -3.37 -22.64 18.10
N SER A 129 -3.82 -22.66 16.85
CA SER A 129 -5.20 -23.05 16.46
C SER A 129 -5.22 -23.64 15.04
N PRO A 130 -4.55 -24.77 14.78
CA PRO A 130 -4.40 -25.32 13.44
C PRO A 130 -5.73 -25.72 12.80
N GLU A 131 -6.74 -26.04 13.61
CA GLU A 131 -8.09 -26.39 13.18
C GLU A 131 -8.83 -25.26 12.45
N LYS A 132 -8.37 -24.01 12.59
CA LYS A 132 -8.93 -22.85 11.89
C LYS A 132 -8.41 -22.70 10.46
N PHE A 133 -7.39 -23.46 10.08
CA PHE A 133 -6.73 -23.34 8.80
C PHE A 133 -6.84 -24.63 7.99
N VAL A 134 -7.07 -24.48 6.69
CA VAL A 134 -7.08 -25.59 5.74
C VAL A 134 -5.91 -25.45 4.79
N TRP A 135 -5.27 -26.59 4.48
CA TRP A 135 -4.24 -26.66 3.44
C TRP A 135 -4.88 -26.42 2.07
N ASN A 136 -4.54 -25.30 1.44
CA ASN A 136 -5.12 -24.81 0.18
C ASN A 136 -4.16 -24.95 -1.02
N PHE A 137 -2.94 -25.42 -0.79
CA PHE A 137 -1.87 -25.39 -1.78
C PHE A 137 -2.17 -26.26 -3.00
N ASN A 138 -2.18 -25.62 -4.17
CA ASN A 138 -2.16 -26.27 -5.47
C ASN A 138 -0.94 -25.74 -6.26
N LEU A 139 -0.03 -26.63 -6.63
CA LEU A 139 1.29 -26.27 -7.13
C LEU A 139 1.23 -25.35 -8.37
N ILE A 140 0.45 -25.69 -9.38
CA ILE A 140 0.43 -24.92 -10.65
C ILE A 140 -0.17 -23.53 -10.42
N PRO A 141 -1.38 -23.36 -9.85
CA PRO A 141 -1.94 -22.05 -9.55
C PRO A 141 -1.08 -21.23 -8.57
N PHE A 142 -0.45 -21.87 -7.59
CA PHE A 142 0.46 -21.20 -6.66
C PHE A 142 1.71 -20.67 -7.36
N LEU A 143 2.34 -21.43 -8.26
CA LEU A 143 3.52 -20.95 -9.00
C LEU A 143 3.16 -19.76 -9.91
N ILE A 144 1.96 -19.78 -10.50
CA ILE A 144 1.45 -18.62 -11.26
C ILE A 144 1.28 -17.42 -10.32
N LEU A 145 0.69 -17.61 -9.14
CA LEU A 145 0.55 -16.57 -8.12
C LEU A 145 1.91 -16.00 -7.68
N VAL A 146 2.93 -16.84 -7.49
CA VAL A 146 4.29 -16.39 -7.14
C VAL A 146 4.84 -15.48 -8.23
N VAL A 147 4.76 -15.88 -9.49
CA VAL A 147 5.28 -15.08 -10.62
C VAL A 147 4.51 -13.77 -10.77
N LEU A 148 3.17 -13.83 -10.76
CA LEU A 148 2.33 -12.63 -10.87
C LEU A 148 2.51 -11.71 -9.67
N GLY A 149 2.42 -12.24 -8.46
CA GLY A 149 2.54 -11.52 -7.21
C GLY A 149 3.90 -10.85 -7.06
N ALA A 150 5.00 -11.55 -7.36
CA ALA A 150 6.36 -11.00 -7.26
C ALA A 150 6.64 -9.83 -8.20
N VAL A 151 5.84 -9.65 -9.26
CA VAL A 151 5.96 -8.52 -10.20
C VAL A 151 4.91 -7.45 -9.90
N LEU A 152 3.64 -7.84 -9.82
CA LEU A 152 2.51 -6.93 -9.81
C LEU A 152 2.25 -6.32 -8.42
N ILE A 153 2.45 -7.07 -7.34
CA ILE A 153 2.24 -6.54 -5.98
C ILE A 153 3.30 -5.47 -5.65
N PRO A 154 4.60 -5.64 -5.95
CA PRO A 154 5.57 -4.56 -5.81
C PRO A 154 5.22 -3.32 -6.63
N ILE A 155 4.66 -3.46 -7.84
CA ILE A 155 4.19 -2.31 -8.63
C ILE A 155 3.01 -1.62 -7.92
N GLN A 156 2.00 -2.38 -7.50
CA GLN A 156 0.83 -1.86 -6.78
C GLN A 156 1.22 -1.10 -5.51
N THR A 157 1.97 -1.76 -4.62
CA THR A 157 2.42 -1.15 -3.36
C THR A 157 3.33 0.05 -3.61
N SER A 158 4.22 -0.01 -4.62
CA SER A 158 5.04 1.15 -4.98
C SER A 158 4.19 2.32 -5.46
N THR A 159 3.21 2.09 -6.33
CA THR A 159 2.28 3.12 -6.80
C THR A 159 1.61 3.81 -5.62
N GLU A 160 1.11 3.06 -4.64
CA GLU A 160 0.51 3.63 -3.44
C GLU A 160 1.51 4.44 -2.61
N GLU A 161 2.70 3.91 -2.35
CA GLU A 161 3.73 4.65 -1.61
C GLU A 161 4.14 5.94 -2.33
N TYR A 162 4.27 5.90 -3.66
CA TYR A 162 4.57 7.09 -4.46
C TYR A 162 3.41 8.10 -4.46
N VAL A 163 2.15 7.67 -4.49
CA VAL A 163 0.99 8.56 -4.37
C VAL A 163 0.96 9.20 -2.99
N PHE A 164 0.98 8.39 -1.93
CA PHE A 164 0.70 8.88 -0.58
C PHE A 164 1.91 9.50 0.09
N ARG A 165 3.08 8.84 0.09
CA ARG A 165 4.28 9.26 0.84
C ARG A 165 5.25 10.08 -0.01
N GLY A 166 5.22 9.91 -1.33
CA GLY A 166 5.97 10.75 -2.27
C GLY A 166 5.21 12.02 -2.63
N TYR A 167 4.20 11.86 -3.48
CA TYR A 167 3.52 12.94 -4.18
C TYR A 167 2.59 13.78 -3.29
N LEU A 168 1.57 13.17 -2.68
CA LEU A 168 0.61 13.88 -1.83
C LEU A 168 1.25 14.42 -0.55
N MET A 169 2.18 13.68 0.04
CA MET A 169 2.90 14.15 1.23
C MET A 169 3.66 15.45 0.96
N GLN A 170 4.33 15.56 -0.18
CA GLN A 170 4.95 16.82 -0.60
C GLN A 170 3.91 17.91 -0.90
N GLY A 171 2.79 17.55 -1.53
CA GLY A 171 1.70 18.51 -1.80
C GLY A 171 1.14 19.12 -0.52
N PHE A 172 0.80 18.30 0.46
CA PHE A 172 0.30 18.78 1.76
C PHE A 172 1.37 19.51 2.57
N ALA A 173 2.64 19.12 2.44
CA ALA A 173 3.75 19.88 3.03
C ALA A 173 3.86 21.29 2.43
N ASN A 174 3.64 21.41 1.11
CA ASN A 174 3.63 22.70 0.42
C ASN A 174 2.45 23.58 0.88
N LEU A 175 1.27 22.99 1.09
CA LEU A 175 0.10 23.69 1.60
C LEU A 175 0.29 24.19 3.05
N ALA A 176 0.68 23.29 3.96
CA ALA A 176 0.62 23.55 5.39
C ALA A 176 1.93 24.07 6.00
N ARG A 177 3.04 24.00 5.26
CA ARG A 177 4.39 24.44 5.69
C ARG A 177 4.82 23.82 7.04
N ASN A 178 4.37 22.59 7.30
CA ASN A 178 4.71 21.80 8.48
C ASN A 178 4.68 20.30 8.14
N ARG A 179 5.19 19.48 9.06
CA ARG A 179 5.35 18.03 8.84
C ARG A 179 4.22 17.16 9.39
N TRP A 180 3.48 17.64 10.39
CA TRP A 180 2.43 16.83 11.01
C TRP A 180 1.19 16.73 10.13
N PHE A 181 0.86 17.80 9.40
CA PHE A 181 -0.30 17.84 8.52
C PHE A 181 -0.19 16.86 7.34
N PRO A 182 0.89 16.86 6.53
CA PRO A 182 1.06 15.87 5.47
C PRO A 182 1.08 14.43 6.02
N LEU A 183 1.70 14.20 7.19
CA LEU A 183 1.72 12.88 7.84
C LEU A 183 0.30 12.38 8.13
N LEU A 184 -0.51 13.16 8.86
CA LEU A 184 -1.85 12.74 9.24
C LEU A 184 -2.79 12.65 8.04
N MET A 185 -2.74 13.64 7.15
CA MET A 185 -3.65 13.71 6.01
C MET A 185 -3.46 12.54 5.05
N THR A 186 -2.21 12.22 4.69
CA THR A 186 -1.93 11.08 3.80
C THR A 186 -2.29 9.74 4.45
N SER A 187 -2.13 9.62 5.77
CA SER A 187 -2.49 8.41 6.53
C SER A 187 -4.00 8.18 6.57
N VAL A 188 -4.78 9.24 6.79
CA VAL A 188 -6.25 9.16 6.80
C VAL A 188 -6.79 8.86 5.41
N ILE A 189 -6.26 9.52 4.36
CA ILE A 189 -6.68 9.27 2.99
C ILE A 189 -6.34 7.82 2.59
N PHE A 190 -5.12 7.36 2.85
CA PHE A 190 -4.70 5.98 2.62
C PHE A 190 -5.65 4.97 3.29
N GLY A 191 -5.94 5.16 4.58
CA GLY A 191 -6.87 4.28 5.30
C GLY A 191 -8.27 4.33 4.70
N SER A 192 -8.77 5.52 4.38
CA SER A 192 -10.11 5.72 3.80
C SER A 192 -10.31 5.06 2.44
N MET A 193 -9.25 4.84 1.66
CA MET A 193 -9.34 4.09 0.40
C MET A 193 -9.85 2.65 0.59
N HIS A 194 -9.76 2.12 1.82
CA HIS A 194 -10.13 0.74 2.17
C HIS A 194 -11.51 0.65 2.82
N ILE A 195 -12.25 1.76 2.92
CA ILE A 195 -13.56 1.79 3.62
C ILE A 195 -14.61 0.88 2.99
N PHE A 196 -14.49 0.59 1.68
CA PHE A 196 -15.40 -0.27 0.91
C PHE A 196 -14.90 -1.71 0.78
N ASN A 197 -13.85 -2.07 1.52
CA ASN A 197 -13.36 -3.44 1.54
C ASN A 197 -14.36 -4.38 2.24
N PRO A 198 -14.55 -5.62 1.77
CA PRO A 198 -15.42 -6.61 2.42
C PRO A 198 -15.08 -6.83 3.90
N GLU A 199 -13.81 -6.68 4.27
CA GLU A 199 -13.32 -6.73 5.63
C GLU A 199 -14.03 -5.72 6.54
N VAL A 200 -14.32 -4.50 6.07
CA VAL A 200 -15.02 -3.47 6.85
C VAL A 200 -16.48 -3.84 7.07
N GLU A 201 -17.13 -4.43 6.06
CA GLU A 201 -18.51 -4.93 6.18
C GLU A 201 -18.61 -6.06 7.23
N LYS A 202 -17.58 -6.92 7.29
CA LYS A 202 -17.56 -8.09 8.18
C LYS A 202 -17.09 -7.79 9.61
N MET A 203 -16.04 -6.98 9.75
CA MET A 203 -15.40 -6.66 11.04
C MET A 203 -15.86 -5.33 11.63
N GLY A 204 -16.60 -4.53 10.86
CA GLY A 204 -17.00 -3.18 11.23
C GLY A 204 -15.87 -2.16 11.10
N TYR A 205 -16.19 -0.89 11.38
CA TYR A 205 -15.26 0.23 11.21
C TYR A 205 -14.01 0.19 12.10
N ILE A 206 -13.93 -0.70 13.09
CA ILE A 206 -12.74 -0.80 13.95
C ILE A 206 -11.49 -1.22 13.15
N ILE A 207 -11.64 -1.97 12.05
CA ILE A 207 -10.50 -2.30 11.16
C ILE A 207 -9.86 -1.07 10.51
N MET A 208 -10.57 0.06 10.45
CA MET A 208 -10.00 1.32 9.99
C MET A 208 -8.86 1.80 10.88
N VAL A 209 -8.81 1.40 12.16
CA VAL A 209 -7.66 1.65 13.04
C VAL A 209 -6.41 1.00 12.47
N TYR A 210 -6.51 -0.23 11.95
CA TYR A 210 -5.40 -0.91 11.29
C TYR A 210 -5.02 -0.23 9.97
N TYR A 211 -5.99 0.11 9.12
CA TYR A 211 -5.68 0.75 7.82
C TYR A 211 -5.07 2.15 7.99
N ILE A 212 -5.64 3.00 8.83
CA ILE A 212 -5.10 4.34 9.14
C ILE A 212 -3.79 4.22 9.93
N GLY A 213 -3.69 3.27 10.85
CA GLY A 213 -2.49 3.01 11.65
C GLY A 213 -1.30 2.56 10.80
N THR A 214 -1.53 1.66 9.84
CA THR A 214 -0.55 1.29 8.80
C THR A 214 -0.20 2.51 7.96
N GLY A 215 -1.22 3.30 7.59
CA GLY A 215 -1.11 4.63 7.01
C GLY A 215 -0.04 5.49 7.65
N LEU A 216 -0.21 5.68 8.95
CA LEU A 216 0.60 6.49 9.84
C LEU A 216 2.01 5.93 10.02
N PHE A 217 2.12 4.62 10.27
CA PHE A 217 3.41 3.95 10.43
C PHE A 217 4.30 4.16 9.20
N LEU A 218 3.80 3.89 7.99
CA LEU A 218 4.54 4.07 6.75
C LEU A 218 4.89 5.55 6.50
N GLY A 219 4.00 6.47 6.87
CA GLY A 219 4.28 7.90 6.82
C GLY A 219 5.41 8.32 7.78
N ILE A 220 5.46 7.75 8.99
CA ILE A 220 6.57 7.97 9.94
C ILE A 220 7.88 7.44 9.35
N LEU A 221 7.88 6.25 8.73
CA LEU A 221 9.07 5.74 8.05
C LEU A 221 9.57 6.73 7.00
N ALA A 222 8.67 7.24 6.15
CA ALA A 222 9.03 8.18 5.08
C ALA A 222 9.65 9.48 5.61
N LEU A 223 9.09 10.06 6.67
CA LEU A 223 9.58 11.32 7.26
C LEU A 223 10.86 11.15 8.06
N MET A 224 10.93 10.12 8.91
CA MET A 224 12.12 9.87 9.73
C MET A 224 13.31 9.44 8.86
N ASP A 225 13.06 8.67 7.81
CA ASP A 225 14.09 8.18 6.91
C ASP A 225 14.45 9.12 5.77
N GLU A 226 13.72 10.22 5.61
CA GLU A 226 13.86 11.17 4.49
C GLU A 226 13.78 10.46 3.11
N GLY A 227 12.85 9.52 3.01
CA GLY A 227 12.55 8.77 1.80
C GLY A 227 11.69 7.53 2.06
N ILE A 228 11.04 7.04 1.00
CA ILE A 228 10.03 5.99 1.06
C ILE A 228 10.61 4.57 0.97
N GLU A 229 11.94 4.39 0.92
CA GLU A 229 12.54 3.07 0.67
C GLU A 229 12.16 2.02 1.72
N LEU A 230 12.04 2.40 2.99
CA LEU A 230 11.60 1.49 4.04
C LEU A 230 10.11 1.15 3.92
N SER A 231 9.27 2.12 3.53
CA SER A 231 7.85 1.87 3.35
C SER A 231 7.58 1.02 2.11
N LEU A 232 8.34 1.21 1.01
CA LEU A 232 8.33 0.34 -0.17
C LEU A 232 8.61 -1.12 0.20
N GLY A 233 9.68 -1.37 0.95
CA GLY A 233 10.05 -2.72 1.36
C GLY A 233 9.02 -3.37 2.28
N PHE A 234 8.54 -2.63 3.28
CA PHE A 234 7.53 -3.12 4.21
C PHE A 234 6.22 -3.45 3.49
N HIS A 235 5.70 -2.52 2.69
CA HIS A 235 4.40 -2.65 2.05
C HIS A 235 4.41 -3.79 1.03
N ALA A 236 5.46 -3.88 0.20
CA ALA A 236 5.62 -5.01 -0.72
C ALA A 236 5.67 -6.35 0.03
N ALA A 237 6.41 -6.45 1.15
CA ALA A 237 6.42 -7.67 1.96
C ALA A 237 5.04 -7.98 2.56
N ASN A 238 4.33 -6.97 3.06
CA ASN A 238 3.03 -7.14 3.69
C ASN A 238 2.04 -7.80 2.73
N ASN A 239 1.94 -7.24 1.52
CA ASN A 239 0.95 -7.69 0.55
C ASN A 239 1.39 -8.98 -0.14
N LEU A 240 2.68 -9.13 -0.47
CA LEU A 240 3.18 -10.33 -1.15
C LEU A 240 3.15 -11.55 -0.23
N ILE A 241 3.66 -11.42 1.00
CA ILE A 241 3.65 -12.54 1.95
C ILE A 241 2.22 -12.86 2.38
N GLY A 242 1.37 -11.87 2.61
CA GLY A 242 -0.06 -12.08 2.85
C GLY A 242 -0.71 -12.90 1.73
N ALA A 243 -0.57 -12.43 0.48
CA ALA A 243 -1.15 -13.08 -0.69
C ALA A 243 -0.65 -14.52 -0.92
N LEU A 244 0.62 -14.82 -0.59
CA LEU A 244 1.19 -16.16 -0.77
C LEU A 244 0.86 -17.11 0.39
N LEU A 245 0.78 -16.59 1.61
CA LEU A 245 0.74 -17.42 2.81
C LEU A 245 -0.69 -17.82 3.17
N VAL A 246 -1.63 -16.87 3.17
CA VAL A 246 -2.99 -17.10 3.67
C VAL A 246 -4.05 -16.28 2.93
N THR A 247 -5.18 -16.91 2.62
CA THR A 247 -6.38 -16.29 2.04
C THR A 247 -7.60 -16.59 2.91
N SER A 248 -8.69 -15.83 2.78
CA SER A 248 -9.98 -16.16 3.40
C SER A 248 -11.13 -15.92 2.42
N ASP A 249 -12.33 -16.43 2.73
CA ASP A 249 -13.50 -16.17 1.87
C ASP A 249 -13.99 -14.73 1.96
N TRP A 250 -13.61 -14.01 3.01
CA TRP A 250 -14.00 -12.65 3.30
C TRP A 250 -12.94 -11.59 2.95
N SER A 251 -11.77 -12.00 2.44
CA SER A 251 -10.75 -11.05 1.97
C SER A 251 -11.11 -10.46 0.60
N VAL A 252 -10.70 -9.20 0.37
CA VAL A 252 -10.88 -8.52 -0.92
C VAL A 252 -10.18 -9.24 -2.07
N PHE A 253 -8.94 -9.69 -1.83
CA PHE A 253 -8.20 -10.55 -2.75
C PHE A 253 -8.24 -11.97 -2.21
N GLN A 254 -8.84 -12.87 -2.98
CA GLN A 254 -8.70 -14.31 -2.78
C GLN A 254 -7.57 -14.80 -3.69
N THR A 255 -6.67 -15.62 -3.16
CA THR A 255 -5.50 -16.10 -3.90
C THR A 255 -5.32 -17.60 -3.76
N HIS A 256 -4.50 -18.20 -4.62
CA HIS A 256 -4.02 -19.57 -4.45
C HIS A 256 -2.92 -19.66 -3.39
N SER A 257 -3.14 -19.07 -2.22
CA SER A 257 -2.21 -19.11 -1.09
C SER A 257 -2.03 -20.54 -0.55
N ILE A 258 -0.98 -20.74 0.24
CA ILE A 258 -0.67 -22.03 0.87
C ILE A 258 -1.80 -22.47 1.82
N PHE A 259 -2.28 -21.54 2.64
CA PHE A 259 -3.34 -21.80 3.62
C PHE A 259 -4.60 -21.01 3.31
N LYS A 260 -5.75 -21.55 3.73
CA LYS A 260 -7.02 -20.84 3.78
C LYS A 260 -7.48 -20.74 5.22
N ASP A 261 -7.74 -19.53 5.68
CA ASP A 261 -8.33 -19.24 6.98
C ASP A 261 -9.85 -19.43 6.92
N MET A 262 -10.37 -20.30 7.78
CA MET A 262 -11.79 -20.64 7.92
C MET A 262 -12.44 -19.99 9.14
N SER A 263 -11.71 -19.12 9.84
CA SER A 263 -12.24 -18.40 11.00
C SER A 263 -13.28 -17.35 10.60
N GLU A 264 -14.25 -17.15 11.49
CA GLU A 264 -15.18 -16.05 11.39
C GLU A 264 -14.43 -14.72 11.55
N PRO A 265 -14.68 -13.72 10.69
CA PRO A 265 -14.06 -12.40 10.82
C PRO A 265 -14.31 -11.83 12.20
N SER A 266 -13.25 -11.50 12.93
CA SER A 266 -13.35 -10.89 14.24
C SER A 266 -12.45 -9.66 14.28
N ALA A 267 -12.92 -8.63 14.97
CA ALA A 267 -12.23 -7.36 15.01
C ALA A 267 -11.84 -7.07 16.45
N GLY A 268 -10.71 -7.65 16.87
CA GLY A 268 -10.28 -7.66 18.27
C GLY A 268 -8.83 -7.22 18.43
N PHE A 269 -8.07 -7.98 19.21
CA PHE A 269 -6.66 -7.70 19.48
C PHE A 269 -5.80 -7.75 18.22
N ASP A 270 -6.15 -8.56 17.23
CA ASP A 270 -5.50 -8.70 15.94
C ASP A 270 -5.47 -7.40 15.11
N VAL A 271 -6.51 -6.56 15.22
CA VAL A 271 -6.57 -5.25 14.55
C VAL A 271 -5.75 -4.19 15.30
N ILE A 272 -5.79 -4.22 16.64
CA ILE A 272 -5.20 -3.17 17.48
C ILE A 272 -3.71 -3.40 17.74
N LEU A 273 -3.32 -4.65 18.04
CA LEU A 273 -1.95 -5.05 18.42
C LEU A 273 -0.88 -4.61 17.42
N PRO A 274 -1.08 -4.71 16.09
CA PRO A 274 -0.10 -4.21 15.13
C PRO A 274 0.20 -2.73 15.34
N VAL A 275 -0.83 -1.92 15.54
CA VAL A 275 -0.71 -0.46 15.64
C VAL A 275 -0.07 -0.02 16.97
N VAL A 276 -0.46 -0.65 18.09
CA VAL A 276 -0.01 -0.20 19.42
C VAL A 276 1.26 -0.86 19.93
N VAL A 277 1.65 -2.03 19.39
CA VAL A 277 2.85 -2.77 19.84
C VAL A 277 3.81 -3.02 18.69
N VAL A 278 3.36 -3.68 17.62
CA VAL A 278 4.28 -4.14 16.56
C VAL A 278 4.93 -2.98 15.83
N TYR A 279 4.16 -2.00 15.38
CA TYR A 279 4.66 -0.84 14.65
C TYR A 279 5.60 0.02 15.50
N PRO A 280 5.31 0.34 16.79
CA PRO A 280 6.28 0.96 17.68
C PRO A 280 7.59 0.19 17.83
N VAL A 281 7.55 -1.15 17.94
CA VAL A 281 8.76 -1.98 17.99
C VAL A 281 9.55 -1.89 16.67
N LEU A 282 8.88 -1.96 15.52
CA LEU A 282 9.54 -1.78 14.23
C LEU A 282 10.15 -0.38 14.08
N LEU A 283 9.43 0.66 14.49
CA LEU A 283 9.96 2.03 14.51
C LEU A 283 11.22 2.12 15.35
N PHE A 284 11.26 1.48 16.52
CA PHE A 284 12.46 1.41 17.35
C PHE A 284 13.62 0.67 16.65
N ILE A 285 13.35 -0.45 15.99
CA ILE A 285 14.36 -1.20 15.21
C ILE A 285 14.95 -0.33 14.10
N PHE A 286 14.10 0.33 13.31
CA PHE A 286 14.55 1.24 12.25
C PHE A 286 15.33 2.43 12.80
N ALA A 287 14.85 3.03 13.89
CA ALA A 287 15.52 4.14 14.54
C ALA A 287 16.93 3.80 15.01
N LYS A 288 17.09 2.63 15.64
CA LYS A 288 18.39 2.13 16.08
C LYS A 288 19.30 1.80 14.91
N LYS A 289 18.77 1.13 13.88
CA LYS A 289 19.57 0.73 12.70
C LYS A 289 20.07 1.91 11.88
N TYR A 290 19.22 2.92 11.69
CA TYR A 290 19.50 4.04 10.78
C TYR A 290 19.84 5.34 11.52
N GLY A 291 19.97 5.29 12.85
CA GLY A 291 20.40 6.43 13.67
C GLY A 291 19.40 7.59 13.63
N TRP A 292 18.10 7.31 13.64
CA TRP A 292 17.08 8.35 13.59
C TRP A 292 17.06 9.16 14.89
N ASN A 293 17.20 10.48 14.72
CA ASN A 293 17.19 11.47 15.79
C ASN A 293 16.19 12.60 15.46
N ASN A 294 16.01 13.55 16.38
CA ASN A 294 15.19 14.76 16.17
C ASN A 294 13.72 14.49 15.77
N TRP A 295 13.09 13.49 16.37
CA TRP A 295 11.71 13.07 16.08
C TRP A 295 10.70 14.23 16.06
N LYS A 296 10.78 15.14 17.02
CA LYS A 296 9.89 16.31 17.10
C LYS A 296 10.01 17.18 15.84
N GLU A 297 11.24 17.47 15.42
CA GLU A 297 11.51 18.25 14.21
C GLU A 297 11.04 17.49 12.96
N LYS A 298 11.37 16.20 12.85
CA LYS A 298 11.05 15.37 11.68
C LYS A 298 9.56 15.09 11.49
N LEU A 299 8.77 15.02 12.56
CA LEU A 299 7.34 14.69 12.49
C LEU A 299 6.42 15.89 12.67
N THR A 300 6.83 16.91 13.41
CA THR A 300 5.96 18.06 13.76
C THR A 300 6.59 19.43 13.47
N GLY A 301 7.84 19.45 13.01
CA GLY A 301 8.57 20.68 12.71
C GLY A 301 7.90 21.53 11.62
N LYS A 302 8.22 22.81 11.65
CA LYS A 302 7.91 23.74 10.54
C LYS A 302 8.86 23.48 9.37
N ILE A 303 8.43 23.87 8.18
CA ILE A 303 9.25 23.81 6.98
C ILE A 303 9.56 25.26 6.56
N ASP A 304 10.80 25.71 6.83
CA ASP A 304 11.22 27.06 6.49
C ASP A 304 11.61 27.18 5.02
N THR A 305 10.97 28.12 4.32
CA THR A 305 11.21 28.42 2.90
C THR A 305 12.31 29.46 2.70
N ALA A 306 12.91 29.99 3.76
CA ALA A 306 13.82 31.14 3.70
C ALA A 306 15.22 30.83 3.10
N ASN A 307 15.53 29.56 2.80
CA ASN A 307 16.87 29.13 2.35
C ASN A 307 16.88 28.40 0.98
N HIS A 308 15.80 28.48 0.18
CA HIS A 308 15.71 27.78 -1.11
C HIS A 308 15.19 28.67 -2.24
#